data_AF-A0A7Y4YKJ7-F1
#
_entry.id   AF-A0A7Y4YKJ7-F1
#
_cell.length_a   1.000
_cell.length_b   1.000
_cell.length_c   1.000
_cell.angle_alpha   90.00
_cell.angle_beta   90.00
_cell.angle_gamma   90.00
#
_symmetry.space_group_name_H-M   'P 1'
#
loop_
_entity.id
_entity.type
_entity.pdbx_description
1 polymer ?
#
loop_
_entity_poly.entity_id
_entity_poly.type
_entity_poly.pdbx_seq_one_letter_code
_entity_poly.pdbx_strand_id
1 'polypeptide(L)'
;MAADVVASGLPVHPEDRVRLFSPDHWERFVQEWVDSLRAEYELVERCGGAGDMGRDVIASVKDGNGAWDNYQCKHYHRALAPGDVWVELGKLAYYTLNGEYSYPRHYFFVAPQGVGPKLSNLLKKPHALRDGLLEYWDKTCRTEITKTQVVECDAAMKAHIASLDFSIFRTKPLLRIIEEHAKTRWYVARFGGGLPPRPEPLAPPSIPADNEAIFVGELRRAYADHLKQGVKDLDAGLACREDLLQHFHDARVEFYSAEGLRTFSRDTLPAGEFEKLQDEVHSGIKDDVRGDHADGYRRIVAVVKTARSLQLTSNPLTTRIHTRDRGGICHQLVNDGRVRWVK
;
A
#
# COMPACT_ATOMS: atom_id res chain seq x y z
N MET A 1 5.22 -4.65 33.74
CA MET A 1 4.96 -4.17 32.36
C MET A 1 6.28 -4.05 31.66
N ALA A 2 6.38 -4.54 30.42
CA ALA A 2 7.61 -4.43 29.65
C ALA A 2 7.84 -2.96 29.20
N ALA A 3 9.11 -2.58 28.97
CA ALA A 3 9.50 -1.18 28.72
C ALA A 3 8.84 -0.59 27.47
N ASP A 4 8.59 -1.42 26.47
CA ASP A 4 7.83 -1.14 25.26
C ASP A 4 6.35 -0.80 25.57
N VAL A 5 5.70 -1.53 26.47
CA VAL A 5 4.31 -1.26 26.89
C VAL A 5 4.21 0.05 27.69
N VAL A 6 5.22 0.38 28.49
CA VAL A 6 5.27 1.68 29.19
C VAL A 6 5.46 2.84 28.21
N ALA A 7 6.26 2.64 27.15
CA ALA A 7 6.51 3.65 26.13
C ALA A 7 5.35 3.83 25.13
N SER A 8 4.63 2.76 24.79
CA SER A 8 3.64 2.74 23.70
C SER A 8 2.18 2.52 24.15
N GLY A 9 1.96 2.19 25.42
CA GLY A 9 0.66 1.77 25.94
C GLY A 9 0.29 0.33 25.56
N LEU A 10 -0.90 -0.12 25.97
CA LEU A 10 -1.43 -1.42 25.54
C LEU A 10 -1.82 -1.35 24.06
N PRO A 11 -1.41 -2.34 23.23
CA PRO A 11 -1.86 -2.41 21.84
C PRO A 11 -3.39 -2.47 21.74
N VAL A 12 -3.95 -1.62 20.89
CA VAL A 12 -5.38 -1.64 20.56
C VAL A 12 -5.63 -2.70 19.50
N HIS A 13 -6.58 -3.61 19.75
CA HIS A 13 -6.97 -4.65 18.81
C HIS A 13 -7.41 -4.03 17.46
N PRO A 14 -7.10 -4.63 16.30
CA PRO A 14 -7.44 -4.06 14.99
C PRO A 14 -8.91 -3.68 14.83
N GLU A 15 -9.83 -4.52 15.32
CA GLU A 15 -11.28 -4.23 15.30
C GLU A 15 -11.65 -2.97 16.09
N ASP A 16 -11.01 -2.75 17.25
CA ASP A 16 -11.27 -1.55 18.05
C ASP A 16 -10.63 -0.31 17.42
N ARG A 17 -9.46 -0.47 16.80
CA ARG A 17 -8.79 0.62 16.11
C ARG A 17 -9.61 1.16 14.94
N VAL A 18 -10.18 0.30 14.10
CA VAL A 18 -11.01 0.76 12.96
C VAL A 18 -12.31 1.42 13.41
N ARG A 19 -12.86 1.04 14.58
CA ARG A 19 -14.03 1.72 15.18
C ARG A 19 -13.73 3.17 15.59
N LEU A 20 -12.45 3.52 15.78
CA LEU A 20 -12.00 4.88 16.11
C LEU A 20 -11.67 5.74 14.89
N PHE A 21 -11.74 5.20 13.67
CA PHE A 21 -11.48 5.97 12.45
C PHE A 21 -12.52 7.09 12.27
N SER A 22 -12.13 8.17 11.59
CA SER A 22 -13.11 9.07 10.98
C SER A 22 -13.77 8.39 9.78
N PRO A 23 -14.93 8.89 9.29
CA PRO A 23 -15.54 8.38 8.06
C PRO A 23 -14.56 8.34 6.87
N ASP A 24 -13.78 9.41 6.66
CA ASP A 24 -12.75 9.46 5.60
C ASP A 24 -11.63 8.42 5.81
N HIS A 25 -11.18 8.21 7.04
CA HIS A 25 -10.16 7.20 7.34
C HIS A 25 -10.68 5.78 7.09
N TRP A 26 -11.97 5.55 7.36
CA TRP A 26 -12.64 4.28 7.10
C TRP A 26 -12.75 3.99 5.61
N GLU A 27 -13.20 4.96 4.82
CA GLU A 27 -13.25 4.80 3.36
C GLU A 27 -11.87 4.54 2.76
N ARG A 28 -10.82 5.23 3.21
CA ARG A 28 -9.44 4.96 2.76
C ARG A 28 -8.97 3.55 3.13
N PHE A 29 -9.33 3.07 4.31
CA PHE A 29 -9.03 1.70 4.71
C PHE A 29 -9.77 0.66 3.84
N VAL A 30 -11.05 0.90 3.54
CA VAL A 30 -11.82 0.05 2.61
C VAL A 30 -11.23 0.11 1.21
N GLN A 31 -10.83 1.28 0.72
CA GLN A 31 -10.17 1.43 -0.59
C GLN A 31 -8.88 0.61 -0.68
N GLU A 32 -8.00 0.70 0.32
CA GLU A 32 -6.77 -0.11 0.35
C GLU A 32 -7.05 -1.61 0.34
N TRP A 33 -8.06 -2.04 1.10
CA TRP A 33 -8.47 -3.43 1.12
C TRP A 33 -9.01 -3.87 -0.24
N VAL A 34 -9.91 -3.10 -0.86
CA VAL A 34 -10.49 -3.45 -2.17
C VAL A 34 -9.43 -3.41 -3.28
N ASP A 35 -8.50 -2.45 -3.27
CA ASP A 35 -7.36 -2.38 -4.20
C ASP A 35 -6.42 -3.58 -4.07
N SER A 36 -6.39 -4.26 -2.91
CA SER A 36 -5.61 -5.48 -2.75
C SER A 36 -6.20 -6.70 -3.45
N LEU A 37 -7.48 -6.66 -3.83
CA LEU A 37 -8.20 -7.75 -4.49
C LEU A 37 -7.97 -7.75 -6.02
N ARG A 38 -6.72 -7.56 -6.45
CA ARG A 38 -6.33 -7.39 -7.87
C ARG A 38 -6.54 -8.63 -8.76
N ALA A 39 -6.83 -9.76 -8.14
CA ALA A 39 -7.28 -10.95 -8.86
C ALA A 39 -8.73 -10.79 -9.37
N GLU A 40 -9.54 -9.99 -8.68
CA GLU A 40 -10.96 -9.76 -8.97
C GLU A 40 -11.21 -8.43 -9.67
N TYR A 41 -10.43 -7.39 -9.33
CA TYR A 41 -10.63 -6.03 -9.82
C TYR A 41 -9.42 -5.50 -10.59
N GLU A 42 -9.69 -4.75 -11.66
CA GLU A 42 -8.67 -4.09 -12.49
C GLU A 42 -8.46 -2.62 -12.11
N LEU A 43 -9.48 -1.96 -11.54
CA LEU A 43 -9.44 -0.57 -11.11
C LEU A 43 -10.31 -0.38 -9.87
N VAL A 44 -9.81 0.38 -8.89
CA VAL A 44 -10.54 0.74 -7.67
C VAL A 44 -10.47 2.24 -7.48
N GLU A 45 -11.64 2.86 -7.32
CA GLU A 45 -11.77 4.31 -7.21
C GLU A 45 -12.54 4.67 -5.94
N ARG A 46 -12.11 5.75 -5.29
CA ARG A 46 -12.86 6.35 -4.19
C ARG A 46 -13.60 7.57 -4.73
N CYS A 47 -14.92 7.50 -4.73
CA CYS A 47 -15.81 8.57 -5.11
C CYS A 47 -15.99 9.49 -3.90
N GLY A 48 -15.31 10.64 -3.88
CA GLY A 48 -15.39 11.60 -2.79
C GLY A 48 -15.94 12.96 -3.26
N GLY A 49 -16.83 13.54 -2.45
CA GLY A 49 -17.29 14.92 -2.61
C GLY A 49 -18.69 15.08 -3.21
N ALA A 50 -19.09 16.34 -3.43
CA ALA A 50 -20.38 16.64 -4.04
C ALA A 50 -20.44 16.06 -5.46
N GLY A 51 -21.40 15.17 -5.73
CA GLY A 51 -21.54 14.50 -7.02
C GLY A 51 -21.10 13.04 -7.06
N ASP A 52 -20.75 12.44 -5.91
CA ASP A 52 -20.49 11.00 -5.79
C ASP A 52 -21.69 10.12 -6.20
N MET A 53 -22.91 10.69 -6.14
CA MET A 53 -24.17 10.04 -6.47
C MET A 53 -24.41 8.77 -5.65
N GLY A 54 -23.97 8.76 -4.38
CA GLY A 54 -24.14 7.64 -3.46
C GLY A 54 -23.21 6.46 -3.70
N ARG A 55 -21.99 6.72 -4.17
CA ARG A 55 -20.91 5.74 -4.30
C ARG A 55 -19.76 6.20 -3.40
N ASP A 56 -19.16 5.29 -2.64
CA ASP A 56 -18.00 5.65 -1.80
C ASP A 56 -16.71 5.03 -2.37
N VAL A 57 -16.67 3.69 -2.47
CA VAL A 57 -15.58 2.97 -3.15
C VAL A 57 -16.20 2.07 -4.22
N ILE A 58 -15.72 2.18 -5.45
CA ILE A 58 -16.16 1.37 -6.59
C ILE A 58 -15.00 0.56 -7.13
N ALA A 59 -15.29 -0.63 -7.64
CA ALA A 59 -14.28 -1.52 -8.19
C ALA A 59 -14.73 -2.11 -9.53
N SER A 60 -13.99 -1.83 -10.60
CA SER A 60 -14.22 -2.42 -11.92
C SER A 60 -13.76 -3.87 -11.94
N VAL A 61 -14.67 -4.77 -12.31
CA VAL A 61 -14.42 -6.21 -12.33
C VAL A 61 -13.50 -6.54 -13.49
N LYS A 62 -12.39 -7.21 -13.17
CA LYS A 62 -11.44 -7.67 -14.17
C LYS A 62 -12.11 -8.65 -15.14
N ASP A 63 -11.92 -8.44 -16.44
CA ASP A 63 -12.54 -9.22 -17.52
C ASP A 63 -14.09 -9.25 -17.41
N GLY A 64 -14.68 -8.27 -16.73
CA GLY A 64 -16.11 -8.23 -16.37
C GLY A 64 -17.02 -7.52 -17.37
N ASN A 65 -16.51 -7.09 -18.53
CA ASN A 65 -17.26 -6.35 -19.57
C ASN A 65 -18.05 -5.15 -19.02
N GLY A 66 -17.40 -4.30 -18.22
CA GLY A 66 -18.02 -3.13 -17.61
C GLY A 66 -18.82 -3.41 -16.33
N ALA A 67 -18.82 -4.65 -15.84
CA ALA A 67 -19.31 -4.96 -14.50
C ALA A 67 -18.45 -4.27 -13.44
N TRP A 68 -19.10 -3.81 -12.38
CA TRP A 68 -18.45 -3.15 -11.26
C TRP A 68 -19.19 -3.47 -9.96
N ASP A 69 -18.48 -3.38 -8.85
CA ASP A 69 -19.02 -3.59 -7.51
C ASP A 69 -18.94 -2.29 -6.69
N ASN A 70 -19.98 -2.03 -5.90
CA ASN A 70 -20.05 -0.87 -5.00
C ASN A 70 -19.75 -1.28 -3.55
N TYR A 71 -18.94 -0.50 -2.87
CA TYR A 71 -18.64 -0.64 -1.44
C TYR A 71 -19.10 0.62 -0.70
N GLN A 72 -20.36 0.63 -0.26
CA GLN A 72 -20.93 1.71 0.53
C GLN A 72 -20.41 1.63 1.98
N CYS A 73 -19.56 2.58 2.31
CA CYS A 73 -18.93 2.76 3.60
C CYS A 73 -19.87 3.52 4.55
N LYS A 74 -20.12 2.96 5.74
CA LYS A 74 -20.84 3.65 6.82
C LYS A 74 -20.09 3.52 8.13
N HIS A 75 -19.69 4.65 8.70
CA HIS A 75 -18.98 4.69 9.98
C HIS A 75 -19.89 5.27 11.07
N TYR A 76 -20.67 4.39 11.70
CA TYR A 76 -21.53 4.74 12.82
C TYR A 76 -21.04 4.07 14.11
N HIS A 77 -21.44 4.63 15.26
CA HIS A 77 -21.14 4.08 16.59
C HIS A 77 -21.92 2.78 16.89
N ARG A 78 -22.95 2.46 16.09
CA ARG A 78 -23.78 1.26 16.20
C ARG A 78 -23.79 0.48 14.90
N ALA A 79 -24.17 -0.80 14.98
CA ALA A 79 -24.41 -1.61 13.80
C ALA A 79 -25.52 -1.01 12.92
N LEU A 80 -25.42 -1.22 11.60
CA LEU A 80 -26.42 -0.75 10.64
C LEU A 80 -27.77 -1.44 10.86
N ALA A 81 -28.84 -0.66 10.81
CA ALA A 81 -30.23 -1.05 10.90
C ALA A 81 -30.93 -0.82 9.55
N PRO A 82 -32.13 -1.41 9.32
CA PRO A 82 -32.87 -1.21 8.07
C PRO A 82 -33.07 0.27 7.69
N GLY A 83 -33.31 1.14 8.68
CA GLY A 83 -33.47 2.58 8.43
C GLY A 83 -32.24 3.27 7.83
N ASP A 84 -31.05 2.70 7.99
CA ASP A 84 -29.80 3.30 7.52
C ASP A 84 -29.52 3.05 6.03
N VAL A 85 -30.23 2.09 5.42
CA VAL A 85 -29.92 1.66 4.05
C VAL A 85 -30.91 2.17 3.01
N TRP A 86 -32.12 2.56 3.41
CA TRP A 86 -33.19 2.93 2.46
C TRP A 86 -32.77 4.03 1.50
N VAL A 87 -32.17 5.11 2.00
CA VAL A 87 -31.72 6.23 1.17
C VAL A 87 -30.63 5.80 0.18
N GLU A 88 -29.74 4.89 0.57
CA GLU A 88 -28.68 4.41 -0.32
C GLU A 88 -29.22 3.51 -1.43
N LEU A 89 -30.20 2.66 -1.10
CA LEU A 89 -30.94 1.89 -2.11
C LEU A 89 -31.73 2.80 -3.06
N GLY A 90 -32.34 3.87 -2.51
CA GLY A 90 -33.07 4.87 -3.27
C GLY A 90 -32.17 5.67 -4.23
N LYS A 91 -30.98 6.07 -3.77
CA LYS A 91 -29.97 6.71 -4.64
C LYS A 91 -29.55 5.79 -5.78
N LEU A 92 -29.27 4.52 -5.50
CA LEU A 92 -28.92 3.55 -6.54
C LEU A 92 -30.04 3.44 -7.59
N ALA A 93 -31.29 3.26 -7.14
CA ALA A 93 -32.43 3.20 -8.05
C ALA A 93 -32.58 4.48 -8.89
N TYR A 94 -32.45 5.66 -8.27
CA TYR A 94 -32.58 6.94 -8.93
C TYR A 94 -31.50 7.20 -9.98
N TYR A 95 -30.23 7.04 -9.62
CA TYR A 95 -29.12 7.35 -10.52
C TYR A 95 -28.97 6.31 -11.64
N THR A 96 -29.38 5.06 -11.41
CA THR A 96 -29.45 4.06 -12.49
C THR A 96 -30.65 4.26 -13.43
N LEU A 97 -31.80 4.72 -12.93
CA LEU A 97 -32.93 5.11 -13.78
C LEU A 97 -32.56 6.26 -14.72
N ASN A 98 -31.79 7.22 -14.21
CA ASN A 98 -31.35 8.38 -14.99
C ASN A 98 -30.14 8.10 -15.90
N GLY A 99 -29.57 6.88 -15.84
CA GLY A 99 -28.43 6.50 -16.68
C GLY A 99 -27.10 7.14 -16.29
N GLU A 100 -26.97 7.69 -15.07
CA GLU A 100 -25.71 8.28 -14.57
C GLU A 100 -24.62 7.21 -14.40
N TYR A 101 -25.02 5.97 -14.11
CA TYR A 101 -24.16 4.79 -14.11
C TYR A 101 -24.99 3.50 -14.28
N SER A 102 -24.33 2.42 -14.69
CA SER A 102 -24.93 1.09 -14.81
C SER A 102 -25.22 0.47 -13.44
N TYR A 103 -26.13 -0.49 -13.37
CA TYR A 103 -26.41 -1.21 -12.12
C TYR A 103 -25.24 -2.15 -11.75
N PRO A 104 -24.75 -2.14 -10.49
CA PRO A 104 -23.58 -2.91 -10.10
C PRO A 104 -23.86 -4.42 -10.01
N ARG A 105 -22.82 -5.24 -10.14
CA ARG A 105 -22.88 -6.69 -9.96
C ARG A 105 -23.07 -7.05 -8.48
N HIS A 106 -22.35 -6.39 -7.59
CA HIS A 106 -22.54 -6.47 -6.13
C HIS A 106 -22.59 -5.10 -5.48
N TYR A 107 -23.36 -5.00 -4.40
CA TYR A 107 -23.42 -3.80 -3.56
C TYR A 107 -23.19 -4.20 -2.11
N PHE A 108 -22.06 -3.79 -1.54
CA PHE A 108 -21.65 -4.10 -0.18
C PHE A 108 -21.94 -2.93 0.76
N PHE A 109 -22.63 -3.20 1.86
CA PHE A 109 -22.63 -2.33 3.03
C PHE A 109 -21.46 -2.69 3.95
N VAL A 110 -20.54 -1.73 4.14
CA VAL A 110 -19.27 -1.91 4.84
C VAL A 110 -19.21 -0.95 6.03
N ALA A 111 -19.31 -1.50 7.24
CA ALA A 111 -19.32 -0.73 8.48
C ALA A 111 -18.45 -1.37 9.56
N PRO A 112 -17.72 -0.59 10.39
CA PRO A 112 -16.90 -1.16 11.48
C PRO A 112 -17.73 -1.90 12.53
N GLN A 113 -18.99 -1.48 12.73
CA GLN A 113 -19.92 -2.16 13.63
C GLN A 113 -20.74 -3.26 12.93
N GLY A 114 -20.48 -3.49 11.64
CA GLY A 114 -21.23 -4.41 10.81
C GLY A 114 -22.71 -4.04 10.65
N VAL A 115 -23.51 -5.03 10.28
CA VAL A 115 -24.97 -4.92 10.16
C VAL A 115 -25.64 -5.62 11.34
N GLY A 116 -26.67 -4.99 11.91
CA GLY A 116 -27.46 -5.58 12.99
C GLY A 116 -28.31 -6.76 12.51
N PRO A 117 -28.81 -7.62 13.41
CA PRO A 117 -29.51 -8.86 13.05
C PRO A 117 -30.72 -8.65 12.14
N LYS A 118 -31.50 -7.58 12.36
CA LYS A 118 -32.67 -7.25 11.55
C LYS A 118 -32.28 -6.96 10.10
N LEU A 119 -31.27 -6.11 9.89
CA LEU A 119 -30.79 -5.79 8.55
C LEU A 119 -30.11 -7.01 7.91
N SER A 120 -29.28 -7.74 8.66
CA SER A 120 -28.64 -8.98 8.17
C SER A 120 -29.65 -10.00 7.63
N ASN A 121 -30.77 -10.20 8.34
CA ASN A 121 -31.85 -11.07 7.89
C ASN A 121 -32.63 -10.50 6.70
N LEU A 122 -32.78 -9.18 6.62
CA LEU A 122 -33.47 -8.51 5.53
C LEU A 122 -32.68 -8.56 4.22
N LEU A 123 -31.35 -8.38 4.26
CA LEU A 123 -30.47 -8.51 3.10
C LEU A 123 -30.53 -9.91 2.45
N LYS A 124 -30.91 -10.94 3.21
CA LYS A 124 -31.12 -12.31 2.70
C LYS A 124 -32.49 -12.51 2.04
N LYS A 125 -33.34 -11.48 2.01
CA LYS A 125 -34.72 -11.53 1.49
C LYS A 125 -34.91 -10.43 0.44
N PRO A 126 -34.42 -10.62 -0.80
CA PRO A 126 -34.43 -9.60 -1.84
C PRO A 126 -35.79 -8.94 -2.09
N HIS A 127 -36.86 -9.75 -2.17
CA HIS A 127 -38.22 -9.23 -2.36
C HIS A 127 -38.69 -8.37 -1.18
N ALA A 128 -38.41 -8.79 0.07
CA ALA A 128 -38.77 -8.01 1.25
C ALA A 128 -37.96 -6.71 1.35
N LEU A 129 -36.69 -6.72 0.89
CA LEU A 129 -35.86 -5.52 0.84
C LEU A 129 -36.40 -4.52 -0.19
N ARG A 130 -36.79 -5.00 -1.38
CA ARG A 130 -37.45 -4.19 -2.42
C ARG A 130 -38.78 -3.61 -1.93
N ASP A 131 -39.64 -4.44 -1.37
CA ASP A 131 -40.96 -4.02 -0.89
C ASP A 131 -40.80 -2.99 0.26
N GLY A 132 -39.79 -3.19 1.11
CA GLY A 132 -39.39 -2.21 2.13
C GLY A 132 -38.91 -0.88 1.54
N LEU A 133 -38.11 -0.88 0.48
CA LEU A 133 -37.70 0.37 -0.18
C LEU A 133 -38.93 1.17 -0.66
N LEU A 134 -39.91 0.50 -1.27
CA LEU A 134 -41.15 1.15 -1.71
C LEU A 134 -41.97 1.70 -0.53
N GLU A 135 -42.10 0.93 0.56
CA GLU A 135 -42.82 1.37 1.76
C GLU A 135 -42.18 2.57 2.46
N TYR A 136 -40.84 2.62 2.48
CA TYR A 136 -40.08 3.67 3.18
C TYR A 136 -39.68 4.84 2.28
N TRP A 137 -40.05 4.83 0.99
CA TRP A 137 -39.65 5.85 0.03
C TRP A 137 -40.04 7.26 0.48
N ASP A 138 -41.32 7.48 0.75
CA ASP A 138 -41.84 8.81 1.11
C ASP A 138 -41.32 9.30 2.47
N LYS A 139 -40.92 8.36 3.34
CA LYS A 139 -40.39 8.65 4.68
C LYS A 139 -38.92 9.06 4.66
N THR A 140 -38.17 8.65 3.65
CA THR A 140 -36.70 8.77 3.65
C THR A 140 -36.16 9.24 2.28
N CYS A 141 -36.34 8.42 1.25
CA CYS A 141 -35.77 8.62 -0.08
C CYS A 141 -36.24 9.91 -0.76
N ARG A 142 -37.53 10.23 -0.63
CA ARG A 142 -38.19 11.33 -1.33
C ARG A 142 -37.45 12.67 -1.21
N THR A 143 -36.82 12.94 -0.07
CA THR A 143 -36.13 14.20 0.21
C THR A 143 -34.62 14.07 0.45
N GLU A 144 -34.08 12.85 0.53
CA GLU A 144 -32.68 12.62 0.94
C GLU A 144 -31.79 12.06 -0.18
N ILE A 145 -32.34 11.75 -1.37
CA ILE A 145 -31.55 11.28 -2.53
C ILE A 145 -30.65 12.37 -3.10
N THR A 146 -31.19 13.59 -3.29
CA THR A 146 -30.48 14.75 -3.85
C THR A 146 -30.96 16.04 -3.19
N LYS A 147 -30.09 17.05 -3.18
CA LYS A 147 -30.41 18.41 -2.69
C LYS A 147 -31.13 19.28 -3.72
N THR A 148 -31.19 18.85 -4.98
CA THR A 148 -31.68 19.67 -6.09
C THR A 148 -33.19 19.59 -6.30
N GLN A 149 -33.80 18.46 -5.94
CA GLN A 149 -35.23 18.22 -6.15
C GLN A 149 -35.77 17.15 -5.21
N VAL A 150 -37.08 17.15 -5.07
CA VAL A 150 -37.82 16.02 -4.50
C VAL A 150 -37.87 14.89 -5.53
N VAL A 151 -37.65 13.66 -5.08
CA VAL A 151 -37.71 12.47 -5.94
C VAL A 151 -38.96 11.66 -5.60
N GLU A 152 -40.01 11.80 -6.39
CA GLU A 152 -41.26 11.06 -6.19
C GLU A 152 -41.10 9.59 -6.57
N CYS A 153 -41.77 8.69 -5.84
CA CYS A 153 -41.90 7.28 -6.24
C CYS A 153 -43.04 7.12 -7.26
N ASP A 154 -42.87 7.77 -8.41
CA ASP A 154 -43.84 7.74 -9.50
C ASP A 154 -43.90 6.37 -10.19
N ALA A 155 -44.72 6.26 -11.22
CA ALA A 155 -44.89 5.01 -11.95
C ALA A 155 -43.58 4.53 -12.61
N ALA A 156 -42.72 5.45 -13.08
CA ALA A 156 -41.45 5.10 -13.71
C ALA A 156 -40.45 4.58 -12.67
N MET A 157 -40.32 5.26 -11.53
CA MET A 157 -39.47 4.81 -10.42
C MET A 157 -39.91 3.45 -9.88
N LYS A 158 -41.21 3.25 -9.68
CA LYS A 158 -41.76 1.95 -9.23
C LYS A 158 -41.48 0.83 -10.22
N ALA A 159 -41.67 1.09 -11.52
CA ALA A 159 -41.37 0.12 -12.56
C ALA A 159 -39.87 -0.23 -12.62
N HIS A 160 -39.00 0.78 -12.49
CA HIS A 160 -37.56 0.60 -12.42
C HIS A 160 -37.17 -0.27 -11.22
N ILE A 161 -37.58 0.11 -10.00
CA ILE A 161 -37.32 -0.66 -8.77
C ILE A 161 -37.82 -2.11 -8.89
N ALA A 162 -38.97 -2.33 -9.53
CA ALA A 162 -39.51 -3.68 -9.74
C ALA A 162 -38.64 -4.54 -10.68
N SER A 163 -37.89 -3.91 -11.58
CA SER A 163 -37.00 -4.58 -12.54
C SER A 163 -35.60 -4.89 -11.97
N LEU A 164 -35.19 -4.18 -10.92
CA LEU A 164 -33.85 -4.32 -10.33
C LEU A 164 -33.70 -5.64 -9.55
N ASP A 165 -32.51 -6.23 -9.63
CA ASP A 165 -32.15 -7.37 -8.77
C ASP A 165 -31.69 -6.88 -7.39
N PHE A 166 -32.44 -7.26 -6.34
CA PHE A 166 -32.11 -6.95 -4.95
C PHE A 166 -31.25 -8.03 -4.28
N SER A 167 -30.86 -9.10 -5.00
CA SER A 167 -29.95 -10.14 -4.49
C SER A 167 -28.48 -9.70 -4.43
N ILE A 168 -28.16 -8.56 -5.04
CA ILE A 168 -26.81 -7.98 -5.09
C ILE A 168 -26.37 -7.35 -3.76
N PHE A 169 -27.31 -7.00 -2.88
CA PHE A 169 -27.05 -6.29 -1.63
C PHE A 169 -26.53 -7.23 -0.55
N ARG A 170 -25.30 -6.97 -0.09
CA ARG A 170 -24.56 -7.85 0.80
C ARG A 170 -23.79 -7.05 1.84
N THR A 171 -23.16 -7.76 2.76
CA THR A 171 -22.23 -7.19 3.73
C THR A 171 -21.01 -8.10 3.83
N LYS A 172 -19.86 -7.54 4.16
CA LYS A 172 -18.65 -8.31 4.47
C LYS A 172 -18.32 -8.15 5.96
N PRO A 173 -18.16 -9.24 6.72
CA PRO A 173 -17.83 -9.16 8.14
C PRO A 173 -16.50 -8.42 8.35
N LEU A 174 -16.43 -7.55 9.36
CA LEU A 174 -15.24 -6.76 9.63
C LEU A 174 -13.98 -7.61 9.80
N LEU A 175 -14.09 -8.74 10.50
CA LEU A 175 -12.97 -9.67 10.69
C LEU A 175 -12.37 -10.13 9.36
N ARG A 176 -13.20 -10.44 8.35
CA ARG A 176 -12.73 -10.84 7.02
C ARG A 176 -12.02 -9.71 6.29
N ILE A 177 -12.52 -8.48 6.43
CA ILE A 177 -11.88 -7.29 5.87
C ILE A 177 -10.49 -7.10 6.48
N ILE A 178 -10.38 -7.23 7.81
CA ILE A 178 -9.10 -7.10 8.53
C ILE A 178 -8.14 -8.24 8.15
N GLU A 179 -8.60 -9.49 8.09
CA GLU A 179 -7.79 -10.65 7.68
C GLU A 179 -7.24 -10.51 6.25
N GLU A 180 -8.02 -9.95 5.33
CA GLU A 180 -7.60 -9.71 3.96
C GLU A 180 -6.65 -8.49 3.88
N HIS A 181 -6.96 -7.39 4.57
CA HIS A 181 -6.08 -6.22 4.66
C HIS A 181 -4.74 -6.57 5.33
N ALA A 182 -4.70 -7.53 6.25
CA ALA A 182 -3.48 -8.02 6.91
C ALA A 182 -2.42 -8.60 5.96
N LYS A 183 -2.82 -8.96 4.75
CA LYS A 183 -1.91 -9.47 3.70
C LYS A 183 -1.31 -8.34 2.86
N THR A 184 -1.68 -7.10 3.13
CA THR A 184 -1.25 -5.94 2.35
C THR A 184 -0.07 -5.23 3.01
N ARG A 185 0.70 -4.50 2.19
CA ARG A 185 1.78 -3.61 2.64
C ARG A 185 1.33 -2.47 3.56
N TRP A 186 0.03 -2.18 3.65
CA TRP A 186 -0.51 -1.09 4.46
C TRP A 186 -0.83 -1.51 5.90
N TYR A 187 -0.91 -2.82 6.17
CA TYR A 187 -1.38 -3.31 7.47
C TYR A 187 -0.48 -2.88 8.63
N VAL A 188 0.82 -3.13 8.53
CA VAL A 188 1.77 -2.82 9.62
C VAL A 188 1.78 -1.32 9.92
N ALA A 189 1.67 -0.47 8.90
CA ALA A 189 1.59 0.98 9.08
C ALA A 189 0.34 1.43 9.84
N ARG A 190 -0.78 0.69 9.74
CA ARG A 190 -2.05 1.02 10.42
C ARG A 190 -2.16 0.41 11.80
N PHE A 191 -1.81 -0.86 11.92
CA PHE A 191 -2.11 -1.70 13.09
C PHE A 191 -0.89 -2.04 13.93
N GLY A 192 0.33 -1.82 13.43
CA GLY A 192 1.56 -2.22 14.09
C GLY A 192 1.77 -3.74 14.03
N GLY A 193 2.34 -4.31 15.10
CA GLY A 193 2.69 -5.74 15.17
C GLY A 193 4.12 -6.07 14.72
N GLY A 194 4.85 -5.06 14.23
CA GLY A 194 6.22 -5.22 13.74
C GLY A 194 6.27 -5.74 12.30
N LEU A 195 7.42 -5.55 11.65
CA LEU A 195 7.66 -6.07 10.31
C LEU A 195 7.81 -7.59 10.36
N PRO A 196 7.35 -8.35 9.35
CA PRO A 196 7.59 -9.80 9.28
C PRO A 196 9.09 -10.11 9.14
N PRO A 197 9.51 -11.37 9.36
CA PRO A 197 10.87 -11.80 9.04
C PRO A 197 11.20 -11.50 7.58
N ARG A 198 12.37 -10.91 7.36
CA ARG A 198 12.88 -10.63 6.02
C ARG A 198 13.52 -11.90 5.44
N PRO A 199 13.22 -12.28 4.19
CA PRO A 199 13.91 -13.36 3.51
C PRO A 199 15.42 -13.08 3.34
N GLU A 200 16.23 -14.14 3.24
CA GLU A 200 17.63 -13.96 2.90
C GLU A 200 17.78 -13.31 1.51
N PRO A 201 18.70 -12.34 1.34
CA PRO A 201 18.96 -11.75 0.04
C PRO A 201 19.48 -12.77 -0.96
N LEU A 202 19.18 -12.55 -2.23
CA LEU A 202 19.73 -13.34 -3.32
C LEU A 202 21.25 -13.12 -3.40
N ALA A 203 21.98 -14.18 -3.76
CA ALA A 203 23.39 -14.06 -4.10
C ALA A 203 23.54 -13.30 -5.43
N PRO A 204 24.61 -12.50 -5.61
CA PRO A 204 24.92 -11.90 -6.90
C PRO A 204 25.06 -12.98 -7.98
N PRO A 205 24.56 -12.76 -9.20
CA PRO A 205 24.80 -13.64 -10.34
C PRO A 205 26.29 -13.66 -10.69
N SER A 206 26.76 -14.74 -11.31
CA SER A 206 28.18 -14.85 -11.72
C SER A 206 28.59 -13.70 -12.64
N ILE A 207 27.73 -13.35 -13.60
CA ILE A 207 27.92 -12.23 -14.51
C ILE A 207 27.12 -11.02 -13.99
N PRO A 208 27.73 -9.82 -13.88
CA PRO A 208 27.01 -8.62 -13.50
C PRO A 208 25.75 -8.35 -14.34
N ALA A 209 24.63 -8.10 -13.67
CA ALA A 209 23.35 -7.79 -14.32
C ALA A 209 23.21 -6.27 -14.60
N ASP A 210 22.21 -5.91 -15.42
CA ASP A 210 21.99 -4.51 -15.82
C ASP A 210 21.70 -3.58 -14.63
N ASN A 211 21.04 -4.08 -13.59
CA ASN A 211 20.71 -3.30 -12.40
C ASN A 211 21.93 -2.91 -11.55
N GLU A 212 23.08 -3.58 -11.71
CA GLU A 212 24.32 -3.26 -10.98
C GLU A 212 25.39 -2.62 -11.89
N ALA A 213 25.13 -2.44 -13.18
CA ALA A 213 26.12 -2.04 -14.17
C ALA A 213 26.78 -0.68 -13.89
N ILE A 214 26.02 0.33 -13.44
CA ILE A 214 26.56 1.67 -13.14
C ILE A 214 27.51 1.60 -11.95
N PHE A 215 27.08 0.98 -10.86
CA PHE A 215 27.85 0.74 -9.64
C PHE A 215 29.13 -0.05 -9.93
N VAL A 216 29.03 -1.14 -10.69
CA VAL A 216 30.19 -1.96 -11.10
C VAL A 216 31.16 -1.13 -11.96
N GLY A 217 30.64 -0.30 -12.85
CA GLY A 217 31.43 0.64 -13.65
C GLY A 217 32.17 1.68 -12.79
N GLU A 218 31.54 2.20 -11.75
CA GLU A 218 32.14 3.15 -10.81
C GLU A 218 33.18 2.49 -9.90
N LEU A 219 32.95 1.24 -9.45
CA LEU A 219 33.99 0.46 -8.75
C LEU A 219 35.22 0.26 -9.62
N ARG A 220 35.02 -0.09 -10.90
CA ARG A 220 36.12 -0.24 -11.86
C ARG A 220 36.94 1.03 -12.01
N ARG A 221 36.29 2.20 -12.06
CA ARG A 221 36.97 3.51 -12.08
C ARG A 221 37.75 3.76 -10.79
N ALA A 222 37.16 3.46 -9.64
CA ALA A 222 37.80 3.63 -8.35
C ALA A 222 39.05 2.75 -8.17
N TYR A 223 39.00 1.49 -8.60
CA TYR A 223 40.17 0.61 -8.59
C TYR A 223 41.25 1.05 -9.58
N ALA A 224 40.85 1.50 -10.78
CA ALA A 224 41.80 2.02 -11.76
C ALA A 224 42.54 3.26 -11.22
N ASP A 225 41.83 4.15 -10.53
CA ASP A 225 42.42 5.30 -9.86
C ASP A 225 43.34 4.90 -8.69
N HIS A 226 42.98 3.91 -7.89
CA HIS A 226 43.83 3.40 -6.81
C HIS A 226 45.13 2.78 -7.32
N LEU A 227 45.03 1.97 -8.37
CA LEU A 227 46.17 1.26 -8.96
C LEU A 227 46.99 2.13 -9.92
N LYS A 228 46.47 3.31 -10.29
CA LYS A 228 47.01 4.19 -11.34
C LYS A 228 47.22 3.46 -12.68
N GLN A 229 46.36 2.47 -12.96
CA GLN A 229 46.39 1.67 -14.18
C GLN A 229 44.95 1.35 -14.63
N GLY A 230 44.75 1.18 -15.94
CA GLY A 230 43.43 0.83 -16.47
C GLY A 230 43.00 -0.58 -16.07
N VAL A 231 41.75 -0.71 -15.58
CA VAL A 231 41.10 -2.01 -15.31
C VAL A 231 39.96 -2.18 -16.32
N LYS A 232 40.04 -3.21 -17.16
CA LYS A 232 39.02 -3.53 -18.18
C LYS A 232 37.98 -4.46 -17.60
N ASP A 233 38.40 -5.69 -17.32
CA ASP A 233 37.60 -6.72 -16.67
C ASP A 233 37.98 -6.75 -15.18
N LEU A 234 36.99 -6.78 -14.29
CA LEU A 234 37.24 -6.71 -12.85
C LEU A 234 37.78 -8.04 -12.31
N ASP A 235 37.24 -9.17 -12.75
CA ASP A 235 37.66 -10.48 -12.27
C ASP A 235 39.07 -10.83 -12.77
N ALA A 236 39.30 -10.73 -14.08
CA ALA A 236 40.61 -11.01 -14.67
C ALA A 236 41.64 -9.91 -14.36
N GLY A 237 41.22 -8.65 -14.35
CA GLY A 237 42.12 -7.50 -14.12
C GLY A 237 42.58 -7.35 -12.67
N LEU A 238 41.84 -7.92 -11.71
CA LEU A 238 42.19 -7.91 -10.28
C LEU A 238 42.69 -9.28 -9.79
N ALA A 239 42.88 -10.27 -10.67
CA ALA A 239 43.28 -11.63 -10.28
C ALA A 239 44.60 -11.69 -9.48
N CYS A 240 45.55 -10.77 -9.73
CA CYS A 240 46.80 -10.66 -8.96
C CYS A 240 46.69 -9.77 -7.71
N ARG A 241 45.48 -9.29 -7.39
CA ARG A 241 45.15 -8.37 -6.29
C ARG A 241 43.94 -8.89 -5.54
N GLU A 242 44.17 -9.99 -4.81
CA GLU A 242 43.15 -10.70 -4.04
C GLU A 242 42.36 -9.77 -3.09
N ASP A 243 43.02 -8.77 -2.52
CA ASP A 243 42.42 -7.75 -1.67
C ASP A 243 41.29 -6.96 -2.37
N LEU A 244 41.53 -6.53 -3.62
CA LEU A 244 40.56 -5.75 -4.39
C LEU A 244 39.51 -6.65 -5.04
N LEU A 245 39.88 -7.86 -5.44
CA LEU A 245 38.95 -8.85 -5.98
C LEU A 245 37.92 -9.26 -4.92
N GLN A 246 38.38 -9.55 -3.70
CA GLN A 246 37.49 -9.87 -2.58
C GLN A 246 36.57 -8.69 -2.25
N HIS A 247 37.11 -7.47 -2.18
CA HIS A 247 36.31 -6.27 -1.97
C HIS A 247 35.24 -6.09 -3.06
N PHE A 248 35.55 -6.38 -4.33
CA PHE A 248 34.57 -6.34 -5.41
C PHE A 248 33.43 -7.34 -5.20
N HIS A 249 33.74 -8.59 -4.88
CA HIS A 249 32.71 -9.61 -4.60
C HIS A 249 31.86 -9.24 -3.38
N ASP A 250 32.48 -8.76 -2.30
CA ASP A 250 31.78 -8.29 -1.10
C ASP A 250 30.84 -7.13 -1.43
N ALA A 251 31.31 -6.15 -2.21
CA ALA A 251 30.50 -4.99 -2.61
C ALA A 251 29.26 -5.42 -3.45
N ARG A 252 29.38 -6.45 -4.29
CA ARG A 252 28.22 -7.03 -4.99
C ARG A 252 27.27 -7.71 -4.02
N VAL A 253 27.77 -8.50 -3.06
CA VAL A 253 26.92 -9.12 -2.02
C VAL A 253 26.16 -8.06 -1.21
N GLU A 254 26.82 -6.96 -0.88
CA GLU A 254 26.18 -5.82 -0.21
C GLU A 254 25.08 -5.19 -1.07
N PHE A 255 25.35 -4.95 -2.35
CA PHE A 255 24.38 -4.39 -3.30
C PHE A 255 23.10 -5.25 -3.37
N TYR A 256 23.24 -6.56 -3.57
CA TYR A 256 22.08 -7.47 -3.62
C TYR A 256 21.37 -7.59 -2.26
N SER A 257 22.10 -7.44 -1.15
CA SER A 257 21.48 -7.30 0.16
C SER A 257 20.55 -6.09 0.20
N ALA A 258 21.03 -4.91 -0.19
CA ALA A 258 20.20 -3.70 -0.21
C ALA A 258 19.03 -3.79 -1.21
N GLU A 259 19.19 -4.46 -2.35
CA GLU A 259 18.08 -4.75 -3.28
C GLU A 259 17.01 -5.66 -2.65
N GLY A 260 17.45 -6.65 -1.86
CA GLY A 260 16.55 -7.47 -1.06
C GLY A 260 15.78 -6.65 -0.01
N LEU A 261 16.44 -5.66 0.62
CA LEU A 261 15.77 -4.76 1.57
C LEU A 261 14.77 -3.84 0.87
N ARG A 262 15.12 -3.31 -0.30
CA ARG A 262 14.23 -2.48 -1.14
C ARG A 262 12.96 -3.23 -1.52
N THR A 263 13.13 -4.45 -2.00
CA THR A 263 12.03 -5.35 -2.37
C THR A 263 11.15 -5.65 -1.16
N PHE A 264 11.76 -6.00 -0.02
CA PHE A 264 11.05 -6.23 1.24
C PHE A 264 10.23 -5.01 1.68
N SER A 265 10.81 -3.80 1.60
CA SER A 265 10.09 -2.57 1.93
C SER A 265 8.89 -2.34 1.00
N ARG A 266 9.05 -2.54 -0.31
CA ARG A 266 7.95 -2.38 -1.29
C ARG A 266 6.74 -3.25 -0.96
N ASP A 267 7.01 -4.45 -0.48
CA ASP A 267 5.99 -5.48 -0.25
C ASP A 267 5.36 -5.40 1.15
N THR A 268 6.05 -4.79 2.13
CA THR A 268 5.62 -4.78 3.54
C THR A 268 5.27 -3.40 4.10
N LEU A 269 5.64 -2.33 3.39
CA LEU A 269 5.44 -0.95 3.83
C LEU A 269 4.80 -0.08 2.73
N PRO A 270 4.22 1.08 3.09
CA PRO A 270 3.82 2.09 2.13
C PRO A 270 4.99 2.52 1.22
N ALA A 271 4.64 3.02 0.03
CA ALA A 271 5.64 3.50 -0.92
C ALA A 271 6.47 4.66 -0.33
N GLY A 272 7.77 4.70 -0.64
CA GLY A 272 8.69 5.75 -0.20
C GLY A 272 9.49 5.43 1.07
N GLU A 273 9.16 4.38 1.83
CA GLU A 273 9.85 4.08 3.10
C GLU A 273 11.32 3.66 2.91
N PHE A 274 11.65 2.99 1.81
CA PHE A 274 13.04 2.66 1.48
C PHE A 274 13.82 3.90 1.03
N GLU A 275 13.20 4.75 0.21
CA GLU A 275 13.81 5.98 -0.27
C GLU A 275 14.15 6.93 0.90
N LYS A 276 13.27 7.03 1.91
CA LYS A 276 13.56 7.74 3.16
C LYS A 276 14.80 7.20 3.90
N LEU A 277 14.95 5.87 3.94
CA LEU A 277 16.13 5.23 4.52
C LEU A 277 17.40 5.57 3.71
N GLN A 278 17.32 5.49 2.38
CA GLN A 278 18.43 5.87 1.51
C GLN A 278 18.83 7.34 1.69
N ASP A 279 17.85 8.24 1.88
CA ASP A 279 18.10 9.65 2.15
C ASP A 279 18.77 9.91 3.50
N GLU A 280 18.40 9.15 4.54
CA GLU A 280 19.04 9.20 5.86
C GLU A 280 20.51 8.75 5.76
N VAL A 281 20.76 7.62 5.08
CA VAL A 281 22.14 7.13 4.84
C VAL A 281 22.94 8.14 4.00
N HIS A 282 22.36 8.62 2.91
CA HIS A 282 23.01 9.60 2.03
C HIS A 282 23.39 10.89 2.78
N SER A 283 22.50 11.37 3.66
CA SER A 283 22.78 12.54 4.50
C SER A 283 23.93 12.28 5.47
N GLY A 284 23.97 11.09 6.07
CA GLY A 284 25.02 10.70 7.03
C GLY A 284 26.41 10.52 6.42
N ILE A 285 26.50 10.07 5.16
CA ILE A 285 27.79 9.87 4.47
C ILE A 285 28.29 11.10 3.71
N LYS A 286 27.49 12.17 3.64
CA LYS A 286 27.70 13.26 2.69
C LYS A 286 29.07 13.95 2.84
N ASP A 287 29.53 14.11 4.07
CA ASP A 287 30.80 14.76 4.35
C ASP A 287 31.99 13.87 3.97
N ASP A 288 31.91 12.55 4.20
CA ASP A 288 32.93 11.60 3.74
C ASP A 288 32.97 11.50 2.21
N VAL A 289 31.81 11.60 1.54
CA VAL A 289 31.74 11.66 0.07
C VAL A 289 32.44 12.92 -0.47
N ARG A 290 32.28 14.05 0.22
CA ARG A 290 32.88 15.34 -0.17
C ARG A 290 34.35 15.44 0.17
N GLY A 291 34.78 14.76 1.23
CA GLY A 291 36.14 14.79 1.75
C GLY A 291 37.21 14.48 0.72
N ASP A 292 38.45 14.84 1.07
CA ASP A 292 39.61 14.53 0.26
C ASP A 292 40.12 13.13 0.58
N HIS A 293 40.32 12.34 -0.47
CA HIS A 293 40.81 10.96 -0.39
C HIS A 293 41.92 10.79 -1.42
N ALA A 294 42.91 9.96 -1.10
CA ALA A 294 44.05 9.71 -2.00
C ALA A 294 43.64 9.11 -3.36
N ASP A 295 42.56 8.32 -3.37
CA ASP A 295 41.99 7.69 -4.54
C ASP A 295 40.52 7.29 -4.32
N GLY A 296 39.85 6.89 -5.39
CA GLY A 296 38.45 6.47 -5.36
C GLY A 296 38.18 5.23 -4.50
N TYR A 297 39.11 4.28 -4.43
CA TYR A 297 38.94 3.08 -3.59
C TYR A 297 38.93 3.45 -2.10
N ARG A 298 39.87 4.30 -1.67
CA ARG A 298 39.92 4.81 -0.29
C ARG A 298 38.66 5.60 0.08
N ARG A 299 38.09 6.35 -0.87
CA ARG A 299 36.79 7.02 -0.69
C ARG A 299 35.67 6.02 -0.44
N ILE A 300 35.56 4.96 -1.23
CA ILE A 300 34.55 3.90 -1.04
C ILE A 300 34.66 3.30 0.35
N VAL A 301 35.87 2.89 0.75
CA VAL A 301 36.12 2.26 2.06
C VAL A 301 35.73 3.21 3.20
N ALA A 302 36.07 4.49 3.11
CA ALA A 302 35.71 5.49 4.11
C ALA A 302 34.18 5.69 4.19
N VAL A 303 33.53 5.91 3.06
CA VAL A 303 32.09 6.15 2.96
C VAL A 303 31.28 4.95 3.46
N VAL A 304 31.62 3.74 3.02
CA VAL A 304 30.95 2.50 3.44
C VAL A 304 31.18 2.23 4.93
N LYS A 305 32.38 2.52 5.46
CA LYS A 305 32.65 2.42 6.90
C LYS A 305 31.74 3.35 7.70
N THR A 306 31.57 4.60 7.27
CA THR A 306 30.65 5.55 7.92
C THR A 306 29.21 5.08 7.81
N ALA A 307 28.77 4.64 6.63
CA ALA A 307 27.40 4.11 6.45
C ALA A 307 27.10 2.97 7.43
N ARG A 308 28.06 2.04 7.62
CA ARG A 308 27.94 0.91 8.54
C ARG A 308 27.85 1.36 10.01
N SER A 309 28.43 2.50 10.40
CA SER A 309 28.38 3.01 11.78
C SER A 309 27.21 3.94 12.10
N LEU A 310 26.41 4.37 11.11
CA LEU A 310 25.28 5.26 11.32
C LEU A 310 24.25 4.69 12.32
N GLN A 311 23.75 5.55 13.20
CA GLN A 311 22.65 5.21 14.11
C GLN A 311 21.32 5.57 13.45
N LEU A 312 20.79 4.63 12.68
CA LEU A 312 19.50 4.78 12.02
C LEU A 312 18.40 4.43 13.03
N THR A 313 17.62 5.42 13.44
CA THR A 313 16.55 5.27 14.45
C THR A 313 15.19 5.73 13.95
N SER A 314 15.15 6.49 12.86
CA SER A 314 13.93 7.15 12.39
C SER A 314 13.10 6.33 11.40
N ASN A 315 13.65 5.24 10.86
CA ASN A 315 13.02 4.43 9.82
C ASN A 315 12.54 3.05 10.34
N PRO A 316 11.34 2.56 9.96
CA PRO A 316 10.82 1.27 10.39
C PRO A 316 11.68 0.06 9.96
N LEU A 317 12.40 0.15 8.83
CA LEU A 317 13.26 -0.92 8.32
C LEU A 317 14.47 -1.21 9.20
N THR A 318 14.79 -0.34 10.16
CA THR A 318 15.90 -0.52 11.11
C THR A 318 15.80 -1.83 11.91
N THR A 319 14.58 -2.35 12.08
CA THR A 319 14.34 -3.66 12.74
C THR A 319 14.69 -4.87 11.87
N ARG A 320 14.92 -4.67 10.56
CA ARG A 320 15.15 -5.72 9.54
C ARG A 320 16.37 -5.45 8.65
N ILE A 321 17.18 -4.45 9.00
CA ILE A 321 18.42 -4.10 8.30
C ILE A 321 19.59 -4.94 8.80
N HIS A 322 20.42 -5.41 7.88
CA HIS A 322 21.72 -6.03 8.11
C HIS A 322 22.83 -5.00 7.87
N THR A 323 24.00 -5.21 8.48
CA THR A 323 25.17 -4.34 8.28
C THR A 323 25.56 -4.20 6.80
N ARG A 324 25.45 -5.29 6.03
CA ARG A 324 25.70 -5.33 4.57
C ARG A 324 24.76 -4.43 3.76
N ASP A 325 23.51 -4.23 4.20
CA ASP A 325 22.57 -3.36 3.48
C ASP A 325 23.04 -1.90 3.49
N ARG A 326 23.73 -1.47 4.57
CA ARG A 326 24.23 -0.10 4.69
C ARG A 326 25.31 0.20 3.64
N GLY A 327 26.19 -0.78 3.38
CA GLY A 327 27.14 -0.69 2.27
C GLY A 327 26.45 -0.75 0.90
N GLY A 328 25.47 -1.65 0.75
CA GLY A 328 24.69 -1.79 -0.47
C GLY A 328 23.90 -0.54 -0.85
N ILE A 329 23.36 0.18 0.15
CA ILE A 329 22.68 1.47 -0.07
C ILE A 329 23.64 2.49 -0.65
N CYS A 330 24.90 2.56 -0.21
CA CYS A 330 25.90 3.43 -0.84
C CYS A 330 26.09 3.10 -2.32
N HIS A 331 26.13 1.81 -2.66
CA HIS A 331 26.26 1.34 -4.04
C HIS A 331 25.02 1.65 -4.88
N GLN A 332 23.81 1.55 -4.31
CA GLN A 332 22.58 2.01 -4.96
C GLN A 332 22.56 3.52 -5.19
N LEU A 333 23.03 4.32 -4.23
CA LEU A 333 23.13 5.78 -4.40
C LEU A 333 24.06 6.18 -5.57
N VAL A 334 25.05 5.34 -5.88
CA VAL A 334 25.92 5.51 -7.04
C VAL A 334 25.18 5.16 -8.33
N ASN A 335 24.41 4.07 -8.36
CA ASN A 335 23.53 3.76 -9.47
C ASN A 335 22.56 4.90 -9.78
N ASP A 336 22.01 5.52 -8.74
CA ASP A 336 21.10 6.66 -8.85
C ASP A 336 21.83 7.97 -9.24
N GLY A 337 23.15 7.95 -9.41
CA GLY A 337 23.97 9.11 -9.75
C GLY A 337 24.12 10.15 -8.64
N ARG A 338 23.69 9.82 -7.42
CA ARG A 338 23.72 10.71 -6.24
C ARG A 338 25.10 10.76 -5.59
N VAL A 339 25.89 9.70 -5.75
CA VAL A 339 27.26 9.57 -5.25
C VAL A 339 28.20 9.17 -6.40
N ARG A 340 29.45 9.65 -6.39
CA ARG A 340 30.51 9.26 -7.33
C ARG A 340 31.82 8.97 -6.61
N TRP A 341 32.50 7.91 -7.01
CA TRP A 341 33.74 7.48 -6.33
C TRP A 341 34.99 8.16 -6.84
N VAL A 342 34.99 8.56 -8.11
CA VAL A 342 36.06 9.36 -8.72
C VAL A 342 35.47 10.73 -9.06
N LYS A 343 36.20 11.80 -8.69
CA LYS A 343 35.78 13.20 -8.96
C LYS A 343 36.15 13.59 -10.38
#